data_AF-A0A959LDH2-F1
#
_entry.id   AF-A0A959LDH2-F1
#
_cell.length_a   1.000
_cell.length_b   1.000
_cell.length_c   1.000
_cell.angle_alpha   90.00
_cell.angle_beta   90.00
_cell.angle_gamma   90.00
#
_symmetry.space_group_name_H-M   'P 1'
#
loop_
_entity.id
_entity.type
_entity.pdbx_description
1 polymer ?
#
loop_
_entity_poly.entity_id
_entity_poly.type
_entity_poly.pdbx_seq_one_letter_code
_entity_poly.pdbx_strand_id
1 'polypeptide(L)'
;MRAFIALVWLVNGLFCKVLNLVPRHQQIVEQILGTGHSRLLTVLIGISEIVMTIWILSNYRSRLNAITQMLVIGTMNILEFLFVPQLLLWGRYNSVFAVMFIALIYYNEFKLNKGTQ
;
A
#
# COMPACT_ATOMS: atom_id res chain seq x y z
N MET A 1 5.08 -3.14 16.42
CA MET A 1 5.20 -3.30 14.94
C MET A 1 3.91 -2.99 14.19
N ARG A 2 2.75 -3.53 14.58
CA ARG A 2 1.47 -3.34 13.85
C ARG A 2 1.01 -1.88 13.75
N ALA A 3 1.13 -1.11 14.83
CA ALA A 3 0.82 0.32 14.82
C ALA A 3 1.70 1.11 13.83
N PHE A 4 2.95 0.70 13.65
CA PHE A 4 3.85 1.31 12.66
C PHE A 4 3.37 1.02 11.23
N ILE A 5 3.00 -0.23 10.95
CA ILE A 5 2.44 -0.62 9.65
C ILE A 5 1.12 0.12 9.39
N ALA A 6 0.23 0.18 10.38
CA ALA A 6 -1.01 0.95 10.30
C ALA A 6 -0.75 2.44 10.02
N LEU A 7 0.24 3.05 10.69
CA LEU A 7 0.63 4.43 10.44
C LEU A 7 1.10 4.64 9.00
N VAL A 8 1.92 3.73 8.45
CA VAL A 8 2.37 3.81 7.05
C VAL A 8 1.18 3.78 6.09
N TRP A 9 0.22 2.89 6.31
CA TRP A 9 -1.01 2.81 5.50
C TRP A 9 -1.88 4.06 5.66
N LEU A 10 -2.02 4.58 6.88
CA LEU A 10 -2.81 5.79 7.14
C LEU A 10 -2.19 7.02 6.48
N VAL A 11 -0.87 7.21 6.60
CA VAL A 11 -0.16 8.34 6.01
C VAL A 11 -0.19 8.25 4.48
N ASN A 12 0.03 7.07 3.91
CA ASN A 12 -0.04 6.90 2.45
C ASN A 12 -1.48 7.10 1.92
N GLY A 13 -2.47 6.49 2.57
CA GLY A 13 -3.86 6.59 2.13
C GLY A 13 -4.43 7.99 2.31
N LEU A 14 -4.34 8.53 3.52
CA LEU A 14 -4.94 9.82 3.86
C LEU A 14 -4.14 10.99 3.26
N PHE A 15 -2.84 11.10 3.58
CA PHE A 15 -2.05 12.26 3.17
C PHE A 15 -1.66 12.18 1.68
N CYS A 16 -1.14 11.05 1.21
CA CYS A 16 -0.64 11.01 -0.16
C CYS A 16 -1.75 10.88 -1.21
N LYS A 17 -2.82 10.12 -0.95
CA LYS A 17 -3.87 9.83 -1.95
C LYS A 17 -5.15 10.64 -1.75
N VAL A 18 -5.73 10.67 -0.55
CA VAL A 18 -7.00 11.41 -0.32
C VAL A 18 -6.79 12.92 -0.35
N LEU A 19 -5.75 13.41 0.34
CA LEU A 19 -5.40 14.84 0.38
C LEU A 19 -4.70 15.34 -0.90
N ASN A 20 -4.33 14.43 -1.83
CA ASN A 20 -3.60 14.73 -3.06
C ASN A 20 -2.32 15.58 -2.85
N LEU A 21 -1.65 15.42 -1.70
CA LEU A 21 -0.43 16.18 -1.36
C LEU A 21 0.77 15.81 -2.25
N VAL A 22 0.68 14.71 -3.01
CA VAL A 22 1.72 14.32 -3.94
C VAL A 22 1.13 14.02 -5.33
N PRO A 23 1.27 14.94 -6.31
CA PRO A 23 0.65 14.80 -7.63
C PRO A 23 1.15 13.57 -8.42
N ARG A 24 2.28 12.98 -8.01
CA ARG A 24 2.83 11.75 -8.60
C ARG A 24 1.84 10.58 -8.57
N HIS A 25 1.02 10.45 -7.53
CA HIS A 25 0.07 9.33 -7.44
C HIS A 25 -1.06 9.47 -8.46
N GLN A 26 -1.54 10.69 -8.67
CA GLN A 26 -2.53 10.97 -9.70
C GLN A 26 -1.96 10.65 -11.09
N GLN A 27 -0.71 11.03 -11.37
CA GLN A 27 -0.04 10.75 -12.64
C GLN A 27 0.17 9.24 -12.87
N ILE A 28 0.49 8.46 -11.83
CA ILE A 28 0.57 6.99 -11.93
C ILE A 28 -0.80 6.41 -12.32
N VAL A 29 -1.87 6.83 -11.63
CA VAL A 29 -3.23 6.34 -11.92
C VAL A 29 -3.70 6.79 -13.30
N GLU A 30 -3.35 8.00 -13.71
CA GLU A 30 -3.64 8.54 -15.03
C GLU A 30 -2.94 7.76 -16.15
N GLN A 31 -1.69 7.35 -15.95
CA GLN A 31 -0.94 6.52 -16.89
C GLN A 31 -1.49 5.09 -16.99
N ILE A 32 -2.00 4.52 -15.88
CA ILE A 32 -2.49 3.13 -15.85
C ILE A 32 -3.97 3.03 -16.28
N LEU A 33 -4.85 3.90 -15.78
CA LEU A 33 -6.31 3.84 -15.97
C LEU A 33 -6.88 4.93 -16.88
N GLY A 34 -6.09 5.92 -17.30
CA GLY A 34 -6.52 7.00 -18.20
C GLY A 34 -6.97 8.29 -17.50
N THR A 35 -7.04 9.38 -18.28
CA THR A 35 -7.07 10.78 -17.82
C THR A 35 -8.40 11.24 -17.22
N GLY A 36 -9.53 10.60 -17.53
CA GLY A 36 -10.86 11.11 -17.18
C GLY A 36 -11.26 10.99 -15.70
N HIS A 37 -10.73 10.01 -14.95
CA HIS A 37 -11.14 9.72 -13.57
C HIS A 37 -9.97 9.46 -12.61
N SER A 38 -8.75 9.85 -12.98
CA SER A 38 -7.52 9.54 -12.22
C SER A 38 -7.58 10.03 -10.77
N ARG A 39 -8.16 11.21 -10.52
CA ARG A 39 -8.33 11.76 -9.18
C ARG A 39 -9.32 10.94 -8.33
N LEU A 40 -10.49 10.60 -8.88
CA LEU A 40 -11.52 9.82 -8.17
C LEU A 40 -10.97 8.44 -7.80
N LEU A 41 -10.30 7.78 -8.74
CA LEU A 41 -9.65 6.48 -8.53
C LEU A 41 -8.55 6.56 -7.47
N THR A 42 -7.71 7.59 -7.51
CA THR A 42 -6.68 7.81 -6.48
C THR A 42 -7.29 7.95 -5.09
N VAL A 43 -8.39 8.70 -4.96
CA VAL A 43 -9.12 8.85 -3.69
C VAL A 43 -9.75 7.52 -3.24
N LEU A 44 -10.36 6.76 -4.14
CA LEU A 44 -10.92 5.43 -3.83
C LEU A 44 -9.85 4.45 -3.32
N ILE A 45 -8.66 4.48 -3.92
CA ILE A 45 -7.51 3.71 -3.44
C ILE A 45 -7.11 4.21 -2.04
N GLY A 46 -7.03 5.52 -1.83
CA GLY A 46 -6.70 6.10 -0.52
C GLY A 46 -7.70 5.73 0.59
N ILE A 47 -9.01 5.72 0.28
CA ILE A 47 -10.05 5.25 1.19
C ILE A 47 -9.86 3.76 1.52
N SER A 48 -9.54 2.95 0.51
CA SER A 48 -9.25 1.51 0.72
C SER A 48 -8.06 1.31 1.66
N GLU A 49 -7.05 2.16 1.59
CA GLU A 49 -5.89 2.12 2.52
C GLU A 49 -6.25 2.54 3.95
N ILE A 50 -7.18 3.48 4.12
CA ILE A 50 -7.71 3.87 5.44
C ILE A 50 -8.51 2.71 6.05
N VAL A 51 -9.37 2.05 5.26
CA VAL A 51 -10.09 0.84 5.72
C VAL A 51 -9.09 -0.24 6.13
N MET A 52 -8.01 -0.42 5.37
CA MET A 52 -6.94 -1.36 5.71
C MET A 52 -6.27 -1.00 7.03
N THR A 53 -6.04 0.29 7.30
CA THR A 53 -5.51 0.78 8.58
C THR A 53 -6.40 0.37 9.74
N ILE A 54 -7.72 0.59 9.62
CA ILE A 54 -8.70 0.21 10.63
C ILE A 54 -8.67 -1.31 10.86
N TRP A 55 -8.53 -2.09 9.80
CA TRP A 55 -8.45 -3.54 9.87
C TRP A 55 -7.16 -4.01 10.58
N ILE A 56 -6.00 -3.40 10.27
CA ILE A 56 -4.73 -3.66 10.96
C ILE A 56 -4.85 -3.37 12.46
N LEU A 57 -5.47 -2.24 12.84
CA LEU A 57 -5.64 -1.83 14.23
C LEU A 57 -6.64 -2.72 14.98
N SER A 58 -7.71 -3.12 14.31
CA SER A 58 -8.75 -3.99 14.90
C SER A 58 -8.25 -5.41 15.19
N ASN A 59 -7.12 -5.82 14.61
CA ASN A 59 -6.52 -7.16 14.76
C ASN A 59 -7.49 -8.31 14.38
N TYR A 60 -8.58 -7.99 13.68
CA TYR A 60 -9.58 -8.95 13.28
C TYR A 60 -9.02 -9.82 12.14
N ARG A 61 -8.89 -11.13 12.36
CA ARG A 61 -8.30 -12.08 11.38
C ARG A 61 -6.98 -11.57 10.78
N SER A 62 -6.03 -11.26 11.64
CA SER A 62 -4.72 -10.69 11.30
C SER A 62 -3.96 -11.41 10.16
N ARG A 63 -4.10 -12.73 10.04
CA ARG A 63 -3.52 -13.51 8.92
C ARG A 63 -4.10 -13.12 7.56
N LEU A 64 -5.43 -12.98 7.46
CA LEU A 64 -6.07 -12.54 6.21
C LEU A 64 -5.68 -11.12 5.89
N ASN A 65 -5.66 -10.25 6.90
CA ASN A 65 -5.23 -8.88 6.75
C ASN A 65 -3.77 -8.78 6.23
N ALA A 66 -2.85 -9.61 6.73
CA ALA A 66 -1.48 -9.65 6.22
C ALA A 66 -1.41 -10.15 4.77
N ILE A 67 -2.15 -11.21 4.41
CA ILE A 67 -2.23 -11.71 3.03
C ILE A 67 -2.74 -10.61 2.09
N THR A 68 -3.82 -9.93 2.47
CA THR A 68 -4.38 -8.81 1.70
C THR A 68 -3.36 -7.68 1.54
N GLN A 69 -2.62 -7.30 2.59
CA GLN A 69 -1.57 -6.27 2.45
C GLN A 69 -0.50 -6.71 1.45
N MET A 70 -0.01 -7.95 1.55
CA MET A 70 1.00 -8.47 0.63
C MET A 70 0.50 -8.48 -0.82
N LEU A 71 -0.76 -8.89 -1.04
CA LEU A 71 -1.38 -8.87 -2.36
C LEU A 71 -1.54 -7.46 -2.91
N VAL A 72 -2.01 -6.51 -2.11
CA VAL A 72 -2.18 -5.11 -2.54
C VAL A 72 -0.83 -4.48 -2.86
N ILE A 73 0.16 -4.63 -1.97
CA ILE A 73 1.52 -4.09 -2.19
C ILE A 73 2.16 -4.72 -3.42
N GLY A 74 2.03 -6.04 -3.60
CA GLY A 74 2.55 -6.73 -4.78
C GLY A 74 1.87 -6.26 -6.06
N THR A 75 0.54 -6.18 -6.07
CA THR A 75 -0.23 -5.77 -7.25
C THR A 75 0.10 -4.33 -7.65
N MET A 76 0.08 -3.38 -6.71
CA MET A 76 0.40 -1.99 -7.03
C MET A 76 1.85 -1.85 -7.52
N ASN A 77 2.79 -2.55 -6.90
CA ASN A 77 4.20 -2.45 -7.27
C ASN A 77 4.48 -3.05 -8.66
N ILE A 78 3.83 -4.16 -9.02
CA ILE A 78 3.93 -4.75 -10.36
C ILE A 78 3.37 -3.77 -11.40
N LEU A 79 2.19 -3.17 -11.14
CA LEU A 79 1.61 -2.18 -12.05
C LEU A 79 2.52 -0.96 -12.21
N GLU A 80 3.02 -0.41 -11.11
CA GLU A 80 3.95 0.73 -11.13
C GLU A 80 5.24 0.41 -11.90
N PHE A 81 5.79 -0.80 -11.72
CA PHE A 81 7.01 -1.23 -12.41
C PHE A 81 6.82 -1.40 -13.93
N LEU A 82 5.67 -1.90 -14.36
CA LEU A 82 5.37 -2.14 -15.77
C LEU A 82 4.99 -0.85 -16.51
N PHE A 83 4.14 -0.02 -15.91
CA PHE A 83 3.54 1.12 -16.60
C PHE A 83 4.26 2.44 -16.34
N VAL A 84 4.80 2.66 -15.14
CA VAL A 84 5.28 3.98 -14.73
C VAL A 84 6.64 3.93 -13.98
N PRO A 85 7.64 3.18 -14.48
CA PRO A 85 8.94 3.03 -13.82
C PRO A 85 9.69 4.36 -13.63
N GLN A 86 9.34 5.41 -14.39
CA GLN A 86 9.97 6.73 -14.30
C GLN A 86 9.38 7.62 -13.20
N LEU A 87 8.14 7.36 -12.74
CA LEU A 87 7.48 8.16 -11.69
C LEU A 87 7.74 7.64 -10.28
N LEU A 88 8.31 6.45 -10.18
CA LEU A 88 8.72 5.86 -8.92
C LEU A 88 9.92 6.63 -8.35
N LEU A 89 9.85 6.96 -7.05
CA LEU A 89 10.89 7.72 -6.33
C LEU A 89 12.31 7.15 -6.51
N TRP A 90 12.41 5.84 -6.67
CA TRP A 90 13.66 5.09 -6.85
C TRP A 90 13.67 4.30 -8.17
N GLY A 91 12.79 4.65 -9.10
CA GLY A 91 12.55 3.90 -10.33
C GLY A 91 12.26 2.42 -10.07
N ARG A 92 12.96 1.55 -10.80
CA ARG A 92 12.88 0.08 -10.67
C ARG A 92 13.26 -0.46 -9.30
N TYR A 93 14.08 0.27 -8.52
CA TYR A 93 14.47 -0.17 -7.18
C TYR A 93 13.33 -0.10 -6.16
N ASN A 94 12.22 0.57 -6.49
CA ASN A 94 11.03 0.58 -5.62
C ASN A 94 10.48 -0.83 -5.36
N SER A 95 10.65 -1.76 -6.30
CA SER A 95 10.27 -3.17 -6.10
C SER A 95 11.05 -3.85 -4.99
N VAL A 96 12.32 -3.47 -4.76
CA VAL A 96 13.12 -4.01 -3.65
C VAL A 96 12.53 -3.56 -2.31
N PHE A 97 12.15 -2.29 -2.20
CA PHE A 97 11.49 -1.76 -1.00
C PHE A 97 10.12 -2.43 -0.76
N ALA A 98 9.34 -2.65 -1.82
CA ALA A 98 8.06 -3.36 -1.71
C ALA A 98 8.25 -4.80 -1.22
N VAL A 99 9.22 -5.55 -1.76
CA VAL A 99 9.54 -6.91 -1.32
C VAL A 99 10.01 -6.92 0.13
N MET A 100 10.86 -5.97 0.52
CA MET A 100 11.31 -5.83 1.91
C MET A 100 10.14 -5.56 2.86
N PHE A 101 9.20 -4.70 2.46
CA PHE A 101 8.01 -4.39 3.26
C PHE A 101 7.05 -5.59 3.36
N ILE A 102 6.85 -6.34 2.27
CA ILE A 102 6.12 -7.61 2.27
C ILE A 102 6.77 -8.62 3.23
N ALA A 103 8.10 -8.77 3.17
CA ALA A 103 8.84 -9.65 4.06
C ALA A 103 8.70 -9.24 5.53
N LEU A 104 8.67 -7.93 5.82
CA LEU A 104 8.45 -7.38 7.15
C LEU A 104 7.04 -7.70 7.67
N ILE A 105 6.01 -7.56 6.83
CA ILE A 105 4.62 -7.93 7.17
C ILE A 105 4.53 -9.44 7.44
N TYR A 106 5.12 -10.26 6.57
CA TYR A 106 5.17 -11.71 6.73
C TYR A 106 5.87 -12.12 8.02
N TYR A 107 7.05 -11.55 8.30
CA TYR A 107 7.81 -11.85 9.52
C TYR A 107 7.04 -11.46 10.78
N ASN A 108 6.44 -10.26 10.77
CA ASN A 108 5.66 -9.77 11.90
C ASN A 108 4.43 -10.65 12.18
N GLU A 109 3.73 -11.12 11.14
CA GLU A 109 2.51 -11.90 11.33
C GLU A 109 2.76 -13.40 11.53
N PHE A 110 3.73 -14.01 10.84
CA PHE A 110 3.97 -15.46 10.92
C PHE A 110 5.04 -15.87 11.92
N LYS A 111 5.94 -14.96 12.32
CA LYS A 111 7.05 -15.29 13.23
C LYS A 111 6.87 -14.66 14.62
N LEU A 112 6.44 -13.40 14.70
CA LEU A 112 6.19 -12.74 15.99
C LEU A 112 4.86 -13.15 16.64
N ASN A 113 3.80 -13.36 15.85
CA ASN A 113 2.46 -13.67 16.37
C ASN A 113 2.27 -15.16 16.74
N LYS A 114 3.32 -16.00 16.65
CA LYS A 114 3.28 -17.40 17.12
C LYS A 114 3.26 -17.54 18.63
N GLY A 115 3.53 -16.46 19.39
CA GLY A 115 3.56 -16.47 20.85
C GLY A 115 2.24 -16.09 21.55
N THR A 116 1.14 -15.94 20.82
CA THR A 116 -0.17 -15.59 21.41
C THR A 116 -1.31 -16.34 20.73
N GLN A 117 -1.14 -17.65 20.61
CA GLN A 117 -2.26 -18.59 20.50
C GLN A 117 -2.18 -19.59 21.64
#